data_AF-A0A520DXG2-F1
#
_entry.id   AF-A0A520DXG2-F1
#
_cell.length_a   1.000
_cell.length_b   1.000
_cell.length_c   1.000
_cell.angle_alpha   90.00
_cell.angle_beta   90.00
_cell.angle_gamma   90.00
#
_symmetry.space_group_name_H-M   'P 1'
#
loop_
_entity.id
_entity.type
_entity.pdbx_description
1 polymer ?
#
loop_
_entity_poly.entity_id
_entity_poly.type
_entity_poly.pdbx_seq_one_letter_code
_entity_poly.pdbx_strand_id
1 'polypeptide(L)'
;VKNMLINQPRIASNDIIVQSAKLDADVLVGPNYIALDSTSTAYLKNASIHPYVKYTLGKNKIYELKLDAEEQDAQAIFDAFPQGLFESLEGLKVQGKIKYNLNFHLDTAIPDSVRFSSTLTPVGFKILKWGKTDLQKINSPFVYTPYEYGKPMRDITIGPSNPNFTPLNAISKNFVNSVLTAEDPSFFTHNGFVEESIRKSIAVNFKEKKFKRGGSTISMQLVKNIYLSRQKTLARKAEEILIVWLIEHNHLVSKQRMLEVYFNIMELGQNIYGIGEASRYYFGKQPADLTIGDGLFLASIVPKPKASMYKFMADGSLKPYMFNYFRFMGNIMARRGLTPSDTSGYGFYNVRLREGLRRYLAPDTAVIDTAVFDNDDDNDVAPVVMQDKNKSLFDRIFGGGKKDTTTKISKPIDTAKTKKQLRQERREQRRKEKELENGQ
;
A
#
# COMPACT_ATOMS: atom_id res chain seq x y z
N VAL A 1 30.05 -7.20 17.59
CA VAL A 1 30.55 -5.96 16.95
C VAL A 1 30.24 -4.76 17.85
N LYS A 2 31.14 -3.78 17.91
CA LYS A 2 30.96 -2.55 18.70
C LYS A 2 31.19 -1.34 17.79
N ASN A 3 30.36 -0.31 17.95
CA ASN A 3 30.39 0.94 17.17
C ASN A 3 30.54 0.72 15.65
N MET A 4 29.78 -0.24 15.10
CA MET A 4 29.80 -0.50 13.67
C MET A 4 29.00 0.58 12.94
N LEU A 5 29.66 1.26 12.01
CA LEU A 5 29.03 2.17 11.07
C LEU A 5 28.43 1.39 9.91
N ILE A 6 27.14 1.60 9.63
CA ILE A 6 26.45 1.06 8.46
C ILE A 6 25.99 2.24 7.61
N ASN A 7 26.62 2.41 6.45
CA ASN A 7 26.22 3.35 5.41
C ASN A 7 25.61 2.56 4.24
N GLN A 8 24.29 2.43 4.23
CA GLN A 8 23.56 1.67 3.20
C GLN A 8 22.25 2.40 2.85
N PRO A 9 22.18 3.11 1.70
CA PRO A 9 21.03 3.96 1.34
C PRO A 9 19.68 3.26 1.28
N ARG A 10 19.66 1.94 1.04
CA ARG A 10 18.42 1.13 1.05
C ARG A 10 17.93 0.81 2.46
N ILE A 11 18.83 0.82 3.45
CA ILE A 11 18.52 0.51 4.85
C ILE A 11 18.08 1.78 5.58
N ALA A 12 18.89 2.84 5.52
CA ALA A 12 18.59 4.15 6.06
C ALA A 12 19.22 5.26 5.22
N SER A 13 18.70 6.47 5.37
CA SER A 13 19.19 7.67 4.72
C SER A 13 20.39 8.28 5.42
N ASN A 14 20.48 8.08 6.74
CA ASN A 14 21.60 8.50 7.55
C ASN A 14 22.50 7.30 7.88
N ASP A 15 23.69 7.63 8.35
CA ASP A 15 24.59 6.67 8.95
C ASP A 15 23.94 6.01 10.18
N ILE A 16 23.91 4.68 10.16
CA ILE A 16 23.47 3.89 11.31
C ILE A 16 24.69 3.51 12.13
N ILE A 17 24.69 3.84 13.42
CA ILE A 17 25.74 3.44 14.35
C ILE A 17 25.20 2.36 15.29
N VAL A 18 25.65 1.13 15.06
CA VAL A 18 25.35 -0.03 15.91
C VAL A 18 26.36 -0.06 17.06
N GLN A 19 25.96 0.41 18.25
CA GLN A 19 26.89 0.58 19.37
C GLN A 19 27.40 -0.76 19.92
N SER A 20 26.51 -1.75 20.04
CA SER A 20 26.85 -3.10 20.48
C SER A 20 25.86 -4.09 19.92
N ALA A 21 26.35 -5.06 19.15
CA ALA A 21 25.56 -6.20 18.69
C ALA A 21 26.36 -7.49 18.81
N LYS A 22 25.69 -8.58 19.16
CA LYS A 22 26.27 -9.93 19.23
C LYS A 22 25.28 -10.89 18.56
N LEU A 23 25.79 -11.91 17.89
CA LEU A 23 24.97 -12.98 17.35
C LEU A 23 25.63 -14.30 17.75
N ASP A 24 24.90 -15.09 18.54
CA ASP A 24 25.21 -16.49 18.77
C ASP A 24 24.35 -17.28 17.78
N ALA A 25 24.98 -17.89 16.77
CA ALA A 25 24.29 -18.49 15.63
C ALA A 25 24.55 -19.99 15.54
N ASP A 26 23.48 -20.76 15.54
CA ASP A 26 23.49 -22.18 15.22
C ASP A 26 23.02 -22.36 13.78
N VAL A 27 23.95 -22.74 12.90
CA VAL A 27 23.68 -22.87 11.47
C VAL A 27 23.61 -24.34 11.09
N LEU A 28 22.47 -24.72 10.51
CA LEU A 28 22.22 -26.07 10.00
C LEU A 28 22.29 -26.05 8.47
N VAL A 29 23.21 -26.86 7.92
CA VAL A 29 23.33 -27.07 6.48
C VAL A 29 22.88 -28.50 6.17
N GLY A 30 21.70 -28.61 5.59
CA GLY A 30 21.17 -29.89 5.10
C GLY A 30 21.42 -30.07 3.61
N PRO A 31 21.15 -31.28 3.07
CA PRO A 31 21.36 -31.56 1.64
C PRO A 31 20.64 -30.58 0.70
N ASN A 32 19.45 -30.10 1.12
CA ASN A 32 18.57 -29.25 0.31
C ASN A 32 18.12 -27.98 1.03
N TYR A 33 18.78 -27.58 2.13
CA TYR A 33 18.42 -26.36 2.86
C TYR A 33 19.58 -25.77 3.64
N ILE A 34 19.49 -24.48 3.92
CA ILE A 34 20.32 -23.79 4.91
C ILE A 34 19.36 -23.16 5.92
N ALA A 35 19.66 -23.32 7.21
CA ALA A 35 18.88 -22.72 8.28
C ALA A 35 19.76 -22.09 9.36
N LEU A 36 19.28 -20.97 9.89
CA LEU A 36 19.65 -20.44 11.20
C LEU A 36 18.62 -20.99 12.19
N ASP A 37 19.07 -21.80 13.15
CA ASP A 37 18.17 -22.48 14.10
C ASP A 37 17.61 -21.52 15.14
N SER A 38 16.45 -21.87 15.71
CA SER A 38 15.77 -21.13 16.77
C SER A 38 16.57 -21.02 18.07
N THR A 39 17.58 -21.87 18.28
CA THR A 39 18.53 -21.72 19.41
C THR A 39 19.47 -20.52 19.24
N SER A 40 19.57 -19.97 18.03
CA SER A 40 20.34 -18.76 17.76
C SER A 40 19.77 -17.57 18.53
N THR A 41 20.65 -16.71 19.04
CA THR A 41 20.26 -15.50 19.75
C THR A 41 21.02 -14.30 19.22
N ALA A 42 20.28 -13.29 18.75
CA ALA A 42 20.81 -12.00 18.38
C ALA A 42 20.59 -11.01 19.53
N TYR A 43 21.65 -10.28 19.88
CA TYR A 43 21.65 -9.26 20.92
C TYR A 43 21.96 -7.91 20.31
N LEU A 44 21.24 -6.89 20.78
CA LEU A 44 21.48 -5.49 20.49
C LEU A 44 21.47 -4.75 21.82
N LYS A 45 22.65 -4.32 22.28
CA LYS A 45 22.87 -3.92 23.68
C LYS A 45 22.30 -4.97 24.66
N ASN A 46 21.24 -4.59 25.39
CA ASN A 46 20.58 -5.42 26.40
C ASN A 46 19.30 -6.09 25.90
N ALA A 47 18.91 -5.83 24.64
CA ALA A 47 17.77 -6.49 24.02
C ALA A 47 18.22 -7.75 23.27
N SER A 48 17.40 -8.80 23.31
CA SER A 48 17.64 -10.07 22.63
C SER A 48 16.45 -10.49 21.76
N ILE A 49 16.74 -11.28 20.73
CA ILE A 49 15.75 -11.92 19.87
C ILE A 49 16.30 -13.25 19.37
N HIS A 50 15.42 -14.23 19.17
CA HIS A 50 15.71 -15.57 18.69
C HIS A 50 15.24 -15.69 17.24
N PRO A 51 16.14 -15.45 16.26
CA PRO A 51 15.80 -15.58 14.86
C PRO A 51 15.87 -17.05 14.42
N TYR A 52 14.84 -17.49 13.72
CA TYR A 52 14.87 -18.71 12.91
C TYR A 52 14.71 -18.32 11.45
N VAL A 53 15.62 -18.76 10.60
CA VAL A 53 15.52 -18.55 9.15
C VAL A 53 15.80 -19.87 8.49
N LYS A 54 14.94 -20.31 7.57
CA LYS A 54 15.22 -21.50 6.75
C LYS A 54 14.89 -21.23 5.30
N TYR A 55 15.84 -21.60 4.44
CA TYR A 55 15.74 -21.45 3.01
C TYR A 55 16.05 -22.78 2.33
N THR A 56 15.13 -23.25 1.48
CA THR A 56 15.35 -24.46 0.71
C THR A 56 16.12 -24.17 -0.59
N LEU A 57 17.10 -25.01 -0.89
CA LEU A 57 17.97 -24.92 -2.07
C LEU A 57 17.39 -25.66 -3.29
N GLY A 58 16.31 -26.43 -3.11
CA GLY A 58 15.66 -27.19 -4.18
C GLY A 58 14.92 -26.34 -5.21
N LYS A 59 14.35 -27.00 -6.23
CA LYS A 59 13.55 -26.36 -7.30
C LYS A 59 12.36 -25.57 -6.76
N ASN A 60 11.70 -26.11 -5.73
CA ASN A 60 10.64 -25.43 -5.00
C ASN A 60 11.27 -24.75 -3.79
N LYS A 61 11.37 -23.43 -3.88
CA LYS A 61 11.90 -22.60 -2.79
C LYS A 61 10.84 -22.44 -1.73
N ILE A 62 11.23 -22.60 -0.48
CA ILE A 62 10.43 -22.33 0.70
C ILE A 62 11.24 -21.36 1.55
N TYR A 63 10.58 -20.28 1.93
CA TYR A 63 11.13 -19.26 2.81
C TYR A 63 10.41 -19.34 4.15
N GLU A 64 11.14 -19.66 5.20
CA GLU A 64 10.63 -19.65 6.57
C GLU A 64 11.41 -18.62 7.38
N LEU A 65 10.70 -17.75 8.07
CA LEU A 65 11.27 -16.78 9.00
C LEU A 65 10.41 -16.79 10.27
N LYS A 66 11.03 -16.97 11.42
CA LYS A 66 10.40 -16.70 12.70
C LYS A 66 11.31 -15.80 13.51
N LEU A 67 10.71 -14.88 14.24
CA LEU A 67 11.43 -14.06 15.22
C LEU A 67 10.68 -14.18 16.53
N ASP A 68 11.37 -14.59 17.58
CA ASP A 68 10.82 -14.68 18.92
C ASP A 68 11.63 -13.82 19.87
N ALA A 69 10.99 -12.85 20.52
CA ALA A 69 11.59 -12.11 21.60
C ALA A 69 10.68 -12.29 22.82
N GLU A 70 11.25 -12.88 23.87
CA GLU A 70 10.59 -13.00 25.16
C GLU A 70 10.26 -11.62 25.76
N GLU A 71 9.49 -11.63 26.84
CA GLU A 71 9.09 -10.42 27.54
C GLU A 71 10.32 -9.66 28.08
N GLN A 72 10.56 -8.48 27.54
CA GLN A 72 11.73 -7.64 27.85
C GLN A 72 11.32 -6.23 28.23
N ASP A 73 12.15 -5.55 29.02
CA ASP A 73 11.94 -4.16 29.38
C ASP A 73 11.84 -3.28 28.13
N ALA A 74 10.73 -2.55 28.01
CA ALA A 74 10.44 -1.77 26.81
C ALA A 74 11.49 -0.67 26.61
N GLN A 75 11.90 0.01 27.69
CA GLN A 75 12.88 1.09 27.60
C GLN A 75 14.24 0.57 27.10
N ALA A 76 14.67 -0.61 27.59
CA ALA A 76 15.88 -1.27 27.13
C ALA A 76 15.84 -1.62 25.64
N ILE A 77 14.69 -2.03 25.08
CA ILE A 77 14.54 -2.26 23.64
C ILE A 77 14.67 -0.95 22.85
N PHE A 78 13.97 0.11 23.26
CA PHE A 78 14.05 1.40 22.56
C PHE A 78 15.45 2.00 22.64
N ASP A 79 16.13 1.89 23.79
CA ASP A 79 17.51 2.34 23.97
C ASP A 79 18.51 1.44 23.24
N ALA A 80 18.16 0.20 22.90
CA ALA A 80 18.97 -0.71 22.11
C ALA A 80 19.05 -0.32 20.64
N PHE A 81 18.03 0.35 20.08
CA PHE A 81 18.03 0.69 18.67
C PHE A 81 19.29 1.50 18.28
N PRO A 82 19.92 1.17 17.13
CA PRO A 82 21.06 1.90 16.63
C PRO A 82 20.76 3.38 16.45
N GLN A 83 21.76 4.23 16.69
CA GLN A 83 21.63 5.66 16.42
C GLN A 83 21.47 5.89 14.91
N GLY A 84 20.61 6.84 14.55
CA GLY A 84 20.27 7.15 13.16
C GLY A 84 19.23 6.21 12.52
N LEU A 85 18.78 5.16 13.22
CA LEU A 85 17.80 4.21 12.68
C LEU A 85 16.36 4.77 12.70
N PHE A 86 15.93 5.31 13.84
CA PHE A 86 14.57 5.82 14.05
C PHE A 86 14.61 7.25 14.60
N GLU A 87 14.69 8.24 13.71
CA GLU A 87 14.83 9.64 14.08
C GLU A 87 13.62 10.20 14.83
N SER A 88 12.41 9.84 14.41
CA SER A 88 11.17 10.37 14.98
C SER A 88 10.93 9.83 16.40
N LEU A 89 11.46 8.63 16.70
CA LEU A 89 11.37 7.98 18.01
C LEU A 89 12.54 8.27 18.94
N GLU A 90 13.55 9.01 18.48
CA GLU A 90 14.73 9.31 19.30
C GLU A 90 14.36 10.12 20.55
N GLY A 91 14.80 9.66 21.72
CA GLY A 91 14.51 10.30 23.01
C GLY A 91 13.16 9.90 23.63
N LEU A 92 12.39 9.02 22.99
CA LEU A 92 11.16 8.45 23.56
C LEU A 92 11.48 7.75 24.89
N LYS A 93 10.69 8.06 25.93
CA LYS A 93 10.74 7.35 27.21
C LYS A 93 9.45 6.59 27.46
N VAL A 94 9.60 5.32 27.79
CA VAL A 94 8.52 4.36 28.00
C VAL A 94 8.78 3.57 29.28
N GLN A 95 7.75 2.89 29.75
CA GLN A 95 7.84 1.91 30.83
C GLN A 95 7.06 0.65 30.46
N GLY A 96 7.22 -0.39 31.27
CA GLY A 96 6.59 -1.68 31.06
C GLY A 96 7.46 -2.58 30.20
N LYS A 97 6.86 -3.65 29.68
CA LYS A 97 7.57 -4.67 28.94
C LYS A 97 6.90 -4.99 27.61
N ILE A 98 7.66 -5.56 26.69
CA ILE A 98 7.19 -5.95 25.36
C ILE A 98 7.66 -7.38 25.07
N LYS A 99 6.76 -8.17 24.50
CA LYS A 99 7.05 -9.46 23.86
C LYS A 99 6.80 -9.32 22.36
N TYR A 100 7.61 -9.96 21.53
CA TYR A 100 7.43 -9.92 20.07
C TYR A 100 7.50 -11.30 19.44
N ASN A 101 6.58 -11.59 18.53
CA ASN A 101 6.54 -12.82 17.76
C ASN A 101 6.25 -12.51 16.29
N LEU A 102 7.07 -13.02 15.38
CA LEU A 102 6.81 -13.01 13.94
C LEU A 102 6.91 -14.43 13.40
N ASN A 103 5.95 -14.80 12.55
CA ASN A 103 6.00 -16.03 11.79
C ASN A 103 5.71 -15.72 10.33
N PHE A 104 6.58 -16.20 9.45
CA PHE A 104 6.43 -16.09 8.01
C PHE A 104 6.80 -17.40 7.36
N HIS A 105 5.94 -17.86 6.45
CA HIS A 105 6.16 -19.05 5.65
C HIS A 105 5.62 -18.83 4.24
N LEU A 106 6.49 -18.94 3.24
CA LEU A 106 6.13 -18.85 1.82
C LEU A 106 6.66 -20.06 1.08
N ASP A 107 5.74 -20.89 0.58
CA ASP A 107 6.03 -21.91 -0.43
C ASP A 107 5.80 -21.29 -1.81
N THR A 108 6.87 -21.24 -2.60
CA THR A 108 6.84 -20.63 -3.93
C THR A 108 6.04 -21.43 -4.96
N ALA A 109 5.78 -22.72 -4.72
CA ALA A 109 4.92 -23.55 -5.57
C ALA A 109 3.43 -23.22 -5.39
N ILE A 110 3.05 -22.76 -4.20
CA ILE A 110 1.67 -22.38 -3.84
C ILE A 110 1.64 -21.02 -3.10
N PRO A 111 1.98 -19.90 -3.77
CA PRO A 111 2.15 -18.60 -3.10
C PRO A 111 0.91 -18.11 -2.34
N ASP A 112 -0.29 -18.53 -2.73
CA ASP A 112 -1.54 -18.20 -2.06
C ASP A 112 -1.68 -18.85 -0.66
N SER A 113 -0.86 -19.86 -0.34
CA SER A 113 -0.81 -20.48 0.99
C SER A 113 0.16 -19.78 1.96
N VAL A 114 0.68 -18.60 1.60
CA VAL A 114 1.57 -17.82 2.46
C VAL A 114 0.97 -17.66 3.85
N ARG A 115 1.77 -17.90 4.89
CA ARG A 115 1.41 -17.62 6.28
C ARG A 115 2.26 -16.46 6.75
N PHE A 116 1.64 -15.51 7.42
CA PHE A 116 2.31 -14.36 7.99
C PHE A 116 1.53 -13.98 9.24
N SER A 117 2.18 -13.89 10.39
CA SER A 117 1.66 -13.27 11.59
C SER A 117 2.77 -12.46 12.26
N SER A 118 2.42 -11.33 12.86
CA SER A 118 3.35 -10.46 13.56
C SER A 118 2.63 -9.79 14.72
N THR A 119 3.04 -10.13 15.94
CA THR A 119 2.39 -9.69 17.17
C THR A 119 3.41 -9.03 18.06
N LEU A 120 3.13 -7.79 18.47
CA LEU A 120 3.87 -7.08 19.50
C LEU A 120 2.95 -6.91 20.71
N THR A 121 3.22 -7.66 21.77
CA THR A 121 2.38 -7.78 22.96
C THR A 121 2.95 -6.90 24.08
N PRO A 122 2.26 -5.83 24.46
CA PRO A 122 2.66 -4.97 25.56
C PRO A 122 2.21 -5.53 26.91
N VAL A 123 3.04 -5.37 27.94
CA VAL A 123 2.73 -5.70 29.34
C VAL A 123 3.00 -4.47 30.20
N GLY A 124 1.94 -3.80 30.64
CA GLY A 124 2.06 -2.55 31.40
C GLY A 124 2.73 -1.40 30.63
N PHE A 125 2.73 -1.45 29.30
CA PHE A 125 3.38 -0.46 28.45
C PHE A 125 2.73 0.92 28.60
N LYS A 126 3.54 1.94 28.84
CA LYS A 126 3.10 3.35 28.82
C LYS A 126 4.20 4.24 28.25
N ILE A 127 3.80 5.28 27.54
CA ILE A 127 4.70 6.35 27.12
C ILE A 127 4.78 7.38 28.26
N LEU A 128 6.00 7.68 28.71
CA LEU A 128 6.29 8.65 29.77
C LEU A 128 6.70 10.01 29.19
N LYS A 129 7.42 10.01 28.07
CA LYS A 129 7.90 11.22 27.40
C LYS A 129 8.01 10.99 25.91
N TRP A 130 7.54 11.96 25.11
CA TRP A 130 7.74 11.96 23.67
C TRP A 130 9.22 12.12 23.31
N GLY A 131 9.62 11.50 22.20
CA GLY A 131 10.91 11.73 21.59
C GLY A 131 10.95 13.05 20.83
N LYS A 132 11.76 13.12 19.78
CA LYS A 132 11.82 14.28 18.87
C LYS A 132 10.46 14.64 18.25
N THR A 133 9.58 13.65 18.09
CA THR A 133 8.25 13.84 17.48
C THR A 133 7.13 13.63 18.48
N ASP A 134 6.25 14.62 18.60
CA ASP A 134 4.97 14.48 19.32
C ASP A 134 3.96 13.72 18.44
N LEU A 135 3.62 12.50 18.86
CA LEU A 135 2.67 11.62 18.17
C LEU A 135 1.19 12.00 18.41
N GLN A 136 0.93 12.97 19.30
CA GLN A 136 -0.40 13.53 19.55
C GLN A 136 -0.67 14.81 18.77
N LYS A 137 0.31 15.35 18.03
CA LYS A 137 0.18 16.63 17.30
C LYS A 137 -1.06 16.69 16.40
N ILE A 138 -1.50 15.55 15.87
CA ILE A 138 -2.66 15.48 14.97
C ILE A 138 -3.99 15.73 15.66
N ASN A 139 -4.04 15.74 17.00
CA ASN A 139 -5.24 16.10 17.77
C ASN A 139 -5.51 17.61 17.77
N SER A 140 -4.54 18.44 17.37
CA SER A 140 -4.67 19.90 17.31
C SER A 140 -4.47 20.41 15.88
N PRO A 141 -4.76 21.69 15.59
CA PRO A 141 -4.40 22.28 14.31
C PRO A 141 -2.89 22.26 14.08
N PHE A 142 -2.45 21.92 12.86
CA PHE A 142 -1.04 21.90 12.48
C PHE A 142 -0.86 22.25 11.00
N VAL A 143 0.38 22.58 10.59
CA VAL A 143 0.73 22.77 9.18
C VAL A 143 1.28 21.48 8.61
N TYR A 144 0.71 21.04 7.50
CA TYR A 144 1.17 19.90 6.72
C TYR A 144 1.88 20.38 5.45
N THR A 145 3.13 19.97 5.28
CA THR A 145 3.93 20.26 4.08
C THR A 145 4.21 18.95 3.35
N PRO A 146 3.51 18.65 2.24
CA PRO A 146 3.86 17.54 1.36
C PRO A 146 5.24 17.77 0.74
N TYR A 147 5.96 16.70 0.39
CA TYR A 147 7.23 16.79 -0.34
C TYR A 147 7.12 16.04 -1.66
N GLU A 148 7.73 16.54 -2.73
CA GLU A 148 7.76 15.87 -4.03
C GLU A 148 9.18 15.94 -4.60
N TYR A 149 9.76 14.79 -4.96
CA TYR A 149 11.15 14.68 -5.41
C TYR A 149 12.15 15.43 -4.52
N GLY A 150 11.95 15.34 -3.20
CA GLY A 150 12.78 16.02 -2.19
C GLY A 150 12.50 17.52 -2.00
N LYS A 151 11.58 18.11 -2.77
CA LYS A 151 11.20 19.52 -2.67
C LYS A 151 9.92 19.68 -1.84
N PRO A 152 9.84 20.63 -0.90
CA PRO A 152 8.59 20.93 -0.22
C PRO A 152 7.57 21.50 -1.21
N MET A 153 6.33 21.02 -1.11
CA MET A 153 5.17 21.56 -1.80
C MET A 153 4.52 22.65 -0.94
N ARG A 154 3.36 23.15 -1.37
CA ARG A 154 2.60 24.16 -0.63
C ARG A 154 2.22 23.67 0.76
N ASP A 155 2.37 24.55 1.75
CA ASP A 155 1.86 24.36 3.10
C ASP A 155 0.33 24.31 3.15
N ILE A 156 -0.18 23.36 3.91
CA ILE A 156 -1.62 23.13 4.09
C ILE A 156 -1.91 23.17 5.58
N THR A 157 -2.63 24.19 6.02
CA THR A 157 -3.10 24.25 7.40
C THR A 157 -4.21 23.22 7.61
N ILE A 158 -4.02 22.30 8.56
CA ILE A 158 -4.99 21.28 8.94
C ILE A 158 -5.71 21.75 10.20
N GLY A 159 -6.84 22.42 10.01
CA GLY A 159 -7.68 22.92 11.08
C GLY A 159 -8.66 23.99 10.60
N PRO A 160 -9.50 24.52 11.50
CA PRO A 160 -10.62 25.40 11.15
C PRO A 160 -10.23 26.71 10.44
N SER A 161 -8.98 27.17 10.58
CA SER A 161 -8.49 28.38 9.90
C SER A 161 -8.29 28.20 8.39
N ASN A 162 -8.23 26.95 7.90
CA ASN A 162 -8.19 26.67 6.48
C ASN A 162 -9.63 26.52 5.96
N PRO A 163 -10.11 27.38 5.03
CA PRO A 163 -11.45 27.26 4.47
C PRO A 163 -11.67 25.97 3.67
N ASN A 164 -10.59 25.28 3.28
CA ASN A 164 -10.66 23.97 2.63
C ASN A 164 -10.65 22.79 3.62
N PHE A 165 -10.38 23.02 4.91
CA PHE A 165 -10.49 21.99 5.91
C PHE A 165 -11.96 21.61 6.11
N THR A 166 -12.24 20.31 6.03
CA THR A 166 -13.60 19.78 6.15
C THR A 166 -13.67 18.80 7.33
N PRO A 167 -14.41 19.13 8.40
CA PRO A 167 -14.66 18.19 9.50
C PRO A 167 -15.33 16.91 9.00
N LEU A 168 -15.06 15.77 9.64
CA LEU A 168 -15.53 14.45 9.16
C LEU A 168 -17.05 14.37 9.02
N ASN A 169 -17.79 15.03 9.92
CA ASN A 169 -19.26 15.06 9.88
C ASN A 169 -19.83 15.91 8.74
N ALA A 170 -19.03 16.78 8.12
CA ALA A 170 -19.37 17.60 6.96
C ALA A 170 -18.94 16.97 5.63
N ILE A 171 -18.40 15.74 5.66
CA ILE A 171 -18.04 14.97 4.47
C ILE A 171 -19.19 13.99 4.14
N SER A 172 -19.57 13.93 2.87
CA SER A 172 -20.59 12.99 2.40
C SER A 172 -20.27 11.54 2.78
N LYS A 173 -21.25 10.85 3.38
CA LYS A 173 -21.14 9.41 3.70
C LYS A 173 -20.84 8.56 2.46
N ASN A 174 -21.29 8.99 1.28
CA ASN A 174 -20.99 8.31 0.03
C ASN A 174 -19.48 8.27 -0.22
N PHE A 175 -18.81 9.43 -0.11
CA PHE A 175 -17.36 9.52 -0.26
C PHE A 175 -16.64 8.71 0.82
N VAL A 176 -17.01 8.88 2.09
CA VAL A 176 -16.41 8.14 3.21
C VAL A 176 -16.47 6.62 2.95
N ASN A 177 -17.65 6.11 2.59
CA ASN A 177 -17.86 4.69 2.33
C ASN A 177 -17.12 4.19 1.09
N SER A 178 -17.02 5.01 0.03
CA SER A 178 -16.25 4.67 -1.17
C SER A 178 -14.76 4.53 -0.86
N VAL A 179 -14.16 5.49 -0.16
CA VAL A 179 -12.73 5.45 0.16
C VAL A 179 -12.42 4.34 1.15
N LEU A 180 -13.21 4.17 2.22
CA LEU A 180 -13.03 3.06 3.14
C LEU A 180 -13.17 1.71 2.44
N THR A 181 -14.10 1.55 1.49
CA THR A 181 -14.23 0.29 0.76
C THR A 181 -13.06 0.02 -0.19
N ALA A 182 -12.46 1.05 -0.77
CA ALA A 182 -11.33 0.93 -1.69
C ALA A 182 -10.00 0.70 -0.96
N GLU A 183 -9.72 1.50 0.08
CA GLU A 183 -8.42 1.56 0.74
C GLU A 183 -8.35 0.68 1.99
N ASP A 184 -9.38 0.71 2.84
CA ASP A 184 -9.33 0.06 4.16
C ASP A 184 -10.72 -0.29 4.72
N PRO A 185 -11.32 -1.42 4.27
CA PRO A 185 -12.69 -1.79 4.64
C PRO A 185 -12.90 -1.99 6.14
N SER A 186 -11.84 -2.37 6.86
CA SER A 186 -11.84 -2.71 8.28
C SER A 186 -11.30 -1.58 9.17
N PHE A 187 -11.16 -0.36 8.64
CA PHE A 187 -10.47 0.74 9.32
C PHE A 187 -10.86 0.94 10.79
N PHE A 188 -12.16 0.90 11.09
CA PHE A 188 -12.69 1.10 12.44
C PHE A 188 -12.54 -0.10 13.37
N THR A 189 -12.18 -1.28 12.87
CA THR A 189 -12.14 -2.53 13.65
C THR A 189 -10.72 -3.06 13.87
N HIS A 190 -9.74 -2.64 13.09
CA HIS A 190 -8.34 -3.06 13.27
C HIS A 190 -7.52 -2.04 14.06
N ASN A 191 -6.40 -2.48 14.63
CA ASN A 191 -5.46 -1.64 15.40
C ASN A 191 -4.21 -1.31 14.55
N GLY A 192 -4.40 -0.54 13.48
CA GLY A 192 -3.33 -0.15 12.55
C GLY A 192 -2.95 -1.14 11.45
N PHE A 193 -3.16 -2.45 11.61
CA PHE A 193 -2.72 -3.46 10.64
C PHE A 193 -3.80 -4.47 10.27
N VAL A 194 -3.74 -5.00 9.05
CA VAL A 194 -4.61 -6.08 8.56
C VAL A 194 -3.74 -7.21 8.00
N GLU A 195 -3.55 -8.26 8.80
CA GLU A 195 -2.68 -9.40 8.48
C GLU A 195 -3.05 -10.06 7.14
N GLU A 196 -4.35 -10.24 6.90
CA GLU A 196 -4.87 -10.83 5.66
C GLU A 196 -4.51 -9.99 4.42
N SER A 197 -4.50 -8.66 4.54
CA SER A 197 -4.08 -7.75 3.47
C SER A 197 -2.59 -7.87 3.17
N ILE A 198 -1.76 -8.08 4.20
CA ILE A 198 -0.32 -8.33 4.07
C ILE A 198 -0.07 -9.67 3.37
N ARG A 199 -0.74 -10.75 3.81
CA ARG A 199 -0.65 -12.09 3.19
C ARG A 199 -1.01 -12.04 1.70
N LYS A 200 -2.15 -11.44 1.36
CA LYS A 200 -2.61 -11.28 -0.03
C LYS A 200 -1.63 -10.44 -0.86
N SER A 201 -1.08 -9.37 -0.27
CA SER A 201 -0.06 -8.53 -0.92
C SER A 201 1.19 -9.35 -1.26
N ILE A 202 1.72 -10.12 -0.31
CA ILE A 202 2.89 -10.98 -0.52
C ILE A 202 2.63 -12.00 -1.63
N ALA A 203 1.49 -12.72 -1.57
CA ALA A 203 1.15 -13.73 -2.58
C ALA A 203 1.04 -13.15 -3.99
N VAL A 204 0.38 -12.00 -4.14
CA VAL A 204 0.24 -11.33 -5.46
C VAL A 204 1.59 -10.81 -5.95
N ASN A 205 2.36 -10.14 -5.10
CA ASN A 205 3.64 -9.56 -5.50
C ASN A 205 4.65 -10.64 -5.88
N PHE A 206 4.62 -11.78 -5.19
CA PHE A 206 5.44 -12.93 -5.52
C PHE A 206 5.07 -13.52 -6.90
N LYS A 207 3.77 -13.78 -7.15
CA LYS A 207 3.28 -14.31 -8.43
C LYS A 207 3.60 -13.41 -9.62
N GLU A 208 3.47 -12.10 -9.42
CA GLU A 208 3.67 -11.09 -10.47
C GLU A 208 5.14 -10.65 -10.60
N LYS A 209 6.01 -11.08 -9.66
CA LYS A 209 7.41 -10.69 -9.54
C LYS A 209 7.62 -9.17 -9.55
N LYS A 210 6.63 -8.43 -9.05
CA LYS A 210 6.53 -6.97 -9.02
C LYS A 210 5.70 -6.52 -7.83
N PHE A 211 5.95 -5.33 -7.29
CA PHE A 211 5.16 -4.74 -6.21
C PHE A 211 3.80 -4.20 -6.72
N LYS A 212 2.91 -5.11 -7.14
CA LYS A 212 1.62 -4.79 -7.75
C LYS A 212 0.54 -4.43 -6.72
N ARG A 213 0.61 -5.01 -5.53
CA ARG A 213 -0.39 -4.82 -4.47
C ARG A 213 0.29 -4.31 -3.20
N GLY A 214 -0.34 -3.31 -2.58
CA GLY A 214 0.00 -2.83 -1.24
C GLY A 214 -0.76 -3.59 -0.14
N GLY A 215 -0.22 -3.57 1.07
CA GLY A 215 -0.88 -4.07 2.28
C GLY A 215 -1.00 -3.01 3.39
N SER A 216 -0.83 -1.73 3.07
CA SER A 216 -0.85 -0.64 4.06
C SER A 216 -2.28 -0.14 4.30
N THR A 217 -2.63 0.05 5.57
CA THR A 217 -3.91 0.59 6.04
C THR A 217 -3.94 2.12 5.95
N ILE A 218 -5.10 2.74 6.18
CA ILE A 218 -5.20 4.20 6.29
C ILE A 218 -4.33 4.73 7.43
N SER A 219 -4.26 4.03 8.57
CA SER A 219 -3.40 4.42 9.70
C SER A 219 -1.93 4.46 9.30
N MET A 220 -1.45 3.47 8.55
CA MET A 220 -0.09 3.43 8.03
C MET A 220 0.18 4.55 7.02
N GLN A 221 -0.75 4.81 6.11
CA GLN A 221 -0.64 5.90 5.15
C GLN A 221 -0.59 7.26 5.83
N LEU A 222 -1.44 7.48 6.85
CA LEU A 222 -1.48 8.70 7.65
C LEU A 222 -0.15 8.92 8.38
N VAL A 223 0.36 7.91 9.09
CA VAL A 223 1.62 7.99 9.82
C VAL A 223 2.79 8.29 8.89
N LYS A 224 2.86 7.57 7.76
CA LYS A 224 3.86 7.79 6.72
C LYS A 224 3.89 9.24 6.26
N ASN A 225 2.72 9.85 6.06
CA ASN A 225 2.63 11.20 5.50
C ASN A 225 2.92 12.29 6.55
N ILE A 226 2.58 12.08 7.82
CA ILE A 226 2.63 13.13 8.86
C ILE A 226 3.94 13.12 9.67
N TYR A 227 4.50 11.94 9.92
CA TYR A 227 5.58 11.76 10.92
C TYR A 227 6.91 11.34 10.32
N LEU A 228 6.94 10.94 9.06
CA LEU A 228 8.12 10.34 8.44
C LEU A 228 8.53 11.09 7.18
N SER A 229 9.83 11.04 6.88
CA SER A 229 10.38 11.54 5.62
C SER A 229 9.90 10.68 4.45
N ARG A 230 9.97 11.20 3.20
CA ARG A 230 9.60 10.42 2.01
C ARG A 230 10.65 9.39 1.56
N GLN A 231 11.76 9.22 2.28
CA GLN A 231 12.84 8.32 1.87
C GLN A 231 12.37 6.86 1.92
N LYS A 232 12.48 6.14 0.80
CA LYS A 232 11.99 4.75 0.69
C LYS A 232 13.02 3.75 1.25
N THR A 233 13.24 3.78 2.57
CA THR A 233 14.19 2.89 3.26
C THR A 233 13.50 1.84 4.13
N LEU A 234 14.18 0.73 4.42
CA LEU A 234 13.68 -0.31 5.32
C LEU A 234 13.50 0.22 6.76
N ALA A 235 14.44 1.04 7.24
CA ALA A 235 14.36 1.67 8.55
C ALA A 235 13.11 2.56 8.66
N ARG A 236 12.84 3.41 7.66
CA ARG A 236 11.62 4.23 7.63
C ARG A 236 10.36 3.37 7.68
N LYS A 237 10.33 2.22 6.98
CA LYS A 237 9.17 1.33 7.02
C LYS A 237 8.99 0.66 8.37
N ALA A 238 10.08 0.28 9.04
CA ALA A 238 10.03 -0.25 10.41
C ALA A 238 9.56 0.82 11.40
N GLU A 239 10.04 2.06 11.26
CA GLU A 239 9.62 3.20 12.08
C GLU A 239 8.12 3.51 11.89
N GLU A 240 7.60 3.43 10.65
CA GLU A 240 6.18 3.55 10.34
C GLU A 240 5.35 2.52 11.11
N ILE A 241 5.78 1.26 11.12
CA ILE A 241 5.09 0.19 11.84
C ILE A 241 5.12 0.46 13.35
N LEU A 242 6.26 0.88 13.91
CA LEU A 242 6.37 1.20 15.33
C LEU A 242 5.49 2.39 15.73
N ILE A 243 5.48 3.48 14.96
CA ILE A 243 4.64 4.65 15.24
C ILE A 243 3.16 4.31 15.15
N VAL A 244 2.74 3.56 14.12
CA VAL A 244 1.34 3.10 14.00
C VAL A 244 0.95 2.28 15.21
N TRP A 245 1.80 1.34 15.64
CA TRP A 245 1.56 0.56 16.84
C TRP A 245 1.45 1.44 18.09
N LEU A 246 2.37 2.41 18.29
CA LEU A 246 2.34 3.33 19.42
C LEU A 246 1.03 4.14 19.46
N ILE A 247 0.59 4.68 18.33
CA ILE A 247 -0.66 5.47 18.23
C ILE A 247 -1.89 4.61 18.49
N GLU A 248 -2.01 3.47 17.81
CA GLU A 248 -3.21 2.62 17.88
C GLU A 248 -3.31 1.90 19.23
N HIS A 249 -2.18 1.42 19.78
CA HIS A 249 -2.17 0.72 21.07
C HIS A 249 -2.45 1.66 22.26
N ASN A 250 -1.86 2.85 22.27
CA ASN A 250 -2.06 3.81 23.37
C ASN A 250 -3.28 4.71 23.15
N HIS A 251 -4.08 4.45 22.10
CA HIS A 251 -5.25 5.25 21.71
C HIS A 251 -4.96 6.76 21.69
N LEU A 252 -3.77 7.14 21.17
CA LEU A 252 -3.32 8.53 21.19
C LEU A 252 -4.22 9.45 20.35
N VAL A 253 -4.91 8.86 19.36
CA VAL A 253 -5.76 9.55 18.40
C VAL A 253 -6.96 8.67 18.10
N SER A 254 -8.16 9.25 18.08
CA SER A 254 -9.38 8.49 17.72
C SER A 254 -9.41 8.12 16.23
N LYS A 255 -10.07 7.01 15.88
CA LYS A 255 -10.26 6.60 14.47
C LYS A 255 -10.95 7.69 13.65
N GLN A 256 -11.92 8.38 14.23
CA GLN A 256 -12.61 9.49 13.60
C GLN A 256 -11.65 10.63 13.27
N ARG A 257 -10.78 11.02 14.22
CA ARG A 257 -9.79 12.07 13.98
C ARG A 257 -8.74 11.65 12.96
N MET A 258 -8.26 10.41 13.03
CA MET A 258 -7.34 9.85 12.02
C MET A 258 -7.94 9.94 10.61
N LEU A 259 -9.21 9.54 10.45
CA LEU A 259 -9.90 9.56 9.16
C LEU A 259 -10.17 11.00 8.68
N GLU A 260 -10.54 11.90 9.57
CA GLU A 260 -10.71 13.32 9.27
C GLU A 260 -9.43 13.93 8.73
N VAL A 261 -8.31 13.74 9.43
CA VAL A 261 -7.01 14.26 8.99
C VAL A 261 -6.60 13.60 7.68
N TYR A 262 -6.78 12.27 7.54
CA TYR A 262 -6.48 11.55 6.29
C TYR A 262 -7.20 12.18 5.09
N PHE A 263 -8.50 12.43 5.19
CA PHE A 263 -9.28 13.07 4.12
C PHE A 263 -8.92 14.52 3.86
N ASN A 264 -8.25 15.20 4.78
CA ASN A 264 -7.80 16.59 4.61
C ASN A 264 -6.35 16.70 4.12
N ILE A 265 -5.54 15.64 4.21
CA ILE A 265 -4.14 15.65 3.73
C ILE A 265 -3.93 14.81 2.47
N MET A 266 -4.87 13.92 2.12
CA MET A 266 -4.68 13.03 0.99
C MET A 266 -4.55 13.81 -0.32
N GLU A 267 -3.60 13.40 -1.16
CA GLU A 267 -3.44 13.96 -2.49
C GLU A 267 -4.50 13.37 -3.43
N LEU A 268 -5.26 14.24 -4.08
CA LEU A 268 -6.35 13.87 -4.98
C LEU A 268 -6.15 14.45 -6.38
N GLY A 269 -4.95 14.89 -6.72
CA GLY A 269 -4.57 15.42 -8.02
C GLY A 269 -3.28 16.21 -7.93
N GLN A 270 -2.78 16.71 -9.07
CA GLN A 270 -1.56 17.51 -9.09
C GLN A 270 -1.74 18.76 -8.22
N ASN A 271 -1.02 18.82 -7.09
CA ASN A 271 -1.10 19.91 -6.10
C ASN A 271 -2.52 20.13 -5.53
N ILE A 272 -3.36 19.09 -5.49
CA ILE A 272 -4.71 19.13 -4.93
C ILE A 272 -4.74 18.24 -3.71
N TYR A 273 -4.90 18.84 -2.53
CA TYR A 273 -4.85 18.14 -1.26
C TYR A 273 -6.15 18.32 -0.48
N GLY A 274 -6.64 17.21 0.05
CA GLY A 274 -7.83 17.17 0.88
C GLY A 274 -9.14 17.22 0.09
N ILE A 275 -10.19 16.71 0.73
CA ILE A 275 -11.52 16.55 0.11
C ILE A 275 -12.21 17.88 -0.17
N GLY A 276 -11.97 18.90 0.65
CA GLY A 276 -12.50 20.25 0.43
C GLY A 276 -12.04 20.83 -0.91
N GLU A 277 -10.74 20.79 -1.16
CA GLU A 277 -10.17 21.29 -2.40
C GLU A 277 -10.57 20.42 -3.60
N ALA A 278 -10.49 19.10 -3.46
CA ALA A 278 -10.81 18.16 -4.54
C ALA A 278 -12.28 18.24 -5.00
N SER A 279 -13.24 18.32 -4.07
CA SER A 279 -14.67 18.42 -4.40
C SER A 279 -14.99 19.67 -5.23
N ARG A 280 -14.41 20.82 -4.85
CA ARG A 280 -14.53 22.09 -5.59
C ARG A 280 -13.80 22.06 -6.92
N TYR A 281 -12.63 21.44 -6.97
CA TYR A 281 -11.82 21.33 -8.17
C TYR A 281 -12.53 20.49 -9.23
N TYR A 282 -12.82 19.21 -8.94
CA TYR A 282 -13.36 18.29 -9.93
C TYR A 282 -14.83 18.56 -10.26
N PHE A 283 -15.64 18.91 -9.27
CA PHE A 283 -17.11 18.89 -9.43
C PHE A 283 -17.77 20.24 -9.17
N GLY A 284 -17.04 21.20 -8.59
CA GLY A 284 -17.65 22.46 -8.14
C GLY A 284 -18.65 22.27 -7.00
N LYS A 285 -18.51 21.19 -6.21
CA LYS A 285 -19.44 20.81 -5.14
C LYS A 285 -18.83 21.06 -3.77
N GLN A 286 -19.66 21.16 -2.74
CA GLN A 286 -19.18 21.02 -1.37
C GLN A 286 -18.92 19.53 -1.04
N PRO A 287 -18.02 19.21 -0.10
CA PRO A 287 -17.77 17.83 0.33
C PRO A 287 -19.01 17.06 0.78
N ALA A 288 -19.98 17.75 1.38
CA ALA A 288 -21.26 17.19 1.82
C ALA A 288 -22.15 16.74 0.64
N ASP A 289 -22.00 17.37 -0.53
CA ASP A 289 -22.85 17.16 -1.71
C ASP A 289 -22.31 16.07 -2.65
N LEU A 290 -21.19 15.43 -2.29
CA LEU A 290 -20.59 14.39 -3.12
C LEU A 290 -21.53 13.18 -3.24
N THR A 291 -21.83 12.82 -4.48
CA THR A 291 -22.62 11.65 -4.81
C THR A 291 -21.80 10.37 -4.66
N ILE A 292 -22.44 9.20 -4.72
CA ILE A 292 -21.73 7.91 -4.78
C ILE A 292 -20.78 7.84 -5.99
N GLY A 293 -21.17 8.39 -7.13
CA GLY A 293 -20.32 8.42 -8.31
C GLY A 293 -19.06 9.26 -8.08
N ASP A 294 -19.22 10.45 -7.48
CA ASP A 294 -18.10 11.33 -7.13
C ASP A 294 -17.17 10.66 -6.11
N GLY A 295 -17.74 9.99 -5.11
CA GLY A 295 -17.01 9.22 -4.11
C GLY A 295 -16.20 8.07 -4.71
N LEU A 296 -16.81 7.28 -5.59
CA LEU A 296 -16.16 6.18 -6.31
C LEU A 296 -15.07 6.69 -7.26
N PHE A 297 -15.29 7.81 -7.95
CA PHE A 297 -14.25 8.44 -8.76
C PHE A 297 -13.03 8.82 -7.91
N LEU A 298 -13.24 9.55 -6.81
CA LEU A 298 -12.17 10.01 -5.93
C LEU A 298 -11.44 8.82 -5.28
N ALA A 299 -12.16 7.79 -4.85
CA ALA A 299 -11.56 6.54 -4.36
C ALA A 299 -10.68 5.86 -5.44
N SER A 300 -11.06 5.94 -6.71
CA SER A 300 -10.31 5.33 -7.81
C SER A 300 -8.97 6.00 -8.13
N ILE A 301 -8.78 7.25 -7.70
CA ILE A 301 -7.57 8.03 -7.98
C ILE A 301 -6.59 8.04 -6.81
N VAL A 302 -6.99 7.63 -5.60
CA VAL A 302 -6.11 7.59 -4.41
C VAL A 302 -4.78 6.89 -4.69
N PRO A 303 -4.73 5.73 -5.40
CA PRO A 303 -3.45 5.07 -5.67
C PRO A 303 -2.55 5.83 -6.64
N LYS A 304 -3.12 6.64 -7.55
CA LYS A 304 -2.41 7.41 -8.58
C LYS A 304 -3.09 8.77 -8.81
N PRO A 305 -2.95 9.73 -7.88
CA PRO A 305 -3.74 10.97 -7.88
C PRO A 305 -3.50 11.83 -9.13
N LYS A 306 -2.24 11.91 -9.59
CA LYS A 306 -1.82 12.71 -10.75
C LYS A 306 -2.37 12.20 -12.08
N ALA A 307 -2.84 10.97 -12.12
CA ALA A 307 -3.48 10.40 -13.30
C ALA A 307 -4.99 10.73 -13.40
N SER A 308 -5.53 11.55 -12.49
CA SER A 308 -6.97 11.84 -12.39
C SER A 308 -7.57 12.42 -13.66
N MET A 309 -6.90 13.39 -14.30
CA MET A 309 -7.43 14.07 -15.48
C MET A 309 -7.55 13.15 -16.70
N TYR A 310 -6.64 12.16 -16.83
CA TYR A 310 -6.68 11.17 -17.92
C TYR A 310 -7.88 10.23 -17.89
N LYS A 311 -8.62 10.22 -16.77
CA LYS A 311 -9.83 9.43 -16.59
C LYS A 311 -11.09 10.08 -17.18
N PHE A 312 -10.98 11.33 -17.63
CA PHE A 312 -12.08 12.06 -18.27
C PHE A 312 -11.92 12.10 -19.80
N MET A 313 -13.05 12.12 -20.48
CA MET A 313 -13.20 12.46 -21.89
C MET A 313 -13.27 13.98 -22.06
N ALA A 314 -13.06 14.50 -23.28
CA ALA A 314 -13.11 15.93 -23.56
C ALA A 314 -14.44 16.61 -23.19
N ASP A 315 -15.56 15.88 -23.22
CA ASP A 315 -16.88 16.37 -22.79
C ASP A 315 -17.06 16.40 -21.25
N GLY A 316 -16.03 15.97 -20.50
CA GLY A 316 -16.03 15.87 -19.05
C GLY A 316 -16.73 14.62 -18.48
N SER A 317 -17.18 13.68 -19.31
CA SER A 317 -17.60 12.34 -18.83
C SER A 317 -16.39 11.50 -18.42
N LEU A 318 -16.62 10.45 -17.64
CA LEU A 318 -15.60 9.44 -17.37
C LEU A 318 -15.38 8.52 -18.57
N LYS A 319 -14.14 8.07 -18.76
CA LYS A 319 -13.79 7.08 -19.78
C LYS A 319 -14.56 5.75 -19.53
N PRO A 320 -15.13 5.10 -20.57
CA PRO A 320 -15.99 3.92 -20.39
C PRO A 320 -15.37 2.75 -19.62
N TYR A 321 -14.05 2.56 -19.68
CA TYR A 321 -13.38 1.47 -18.96
C TYR A 321 -13.56 1.55 -17.44
N MET A 322 -13.85 2.74 -16.90
CA MET A 322 -14.07 2.95 -15.47
C MET A 322 -15.39 2.37 -14.97
N PHE A 323 -16.35 2.11 -15.85
CA PHE A 323 -17.64 1.50 -15.49
C PHE A 323 -17.47 0.19 -14.71
N ASN A 324 -16.49 -0.63 -15.10
CA ASN A 324 -16.20 -1.89 -14.43
C ASN A 324 -15.71 -1.69 -12.99
N TYR A 325 -14.90 -0.65 -12.75
CA TYR A 325 -14.46 -0.29 -11.41
C TYR A 325 -15.65 0.15 -10.55
N PHE A 326 -16.52 1.02 -11.08
CA PHE A 326 -17.71 1.51 -10.39
C PHE A 326 -18.65 0.37 -10.02
N ARG A 327 -18.95 -0.52 -10.97
CA ARG A 327 -19.79 -1.69 -10.73
C ARG A 327 -19.18 -2.62 -9.67
N PHE A 328 -17.88 -2.87 -9.76
CA PHE A 328 -17.18 -3.74 -8.82
C PHE A 328 -17.21 -3.18 -7.39
N MET A 329 -16.83 -1.91 -7.22
CA MET A 329 -16.77 -1.25 -5.92
C MET A 329 -18.17 -1.01 -5.33
N GLY A 330 -19.11 -0.53 -6.14
CA GLY A 330 -20.49 -0.35 -5.73
C GLY A 330 -21.14 -1.67 -5.29
N ASN A 331 -20.88 -2.78 -5.99
CA ASN A 331 -21.36 -4.10 -5.55
C ASN A 331 -20.75 -4.57 -4.23
N ILE A 332 -19.51 -4.16 -3.91
CA ILE A 332 -18.94 -4.42 -2.57
C ILE A 332 -19.67 -3.54 -1.55
N MET A 333 -19.86 -2.26 -1.83
CA MET A 333 -20.58 -1.35 -0.93
C MET A 333 -22.01 -1.82 -0.67
N ALA A 334 -22.72 -2.27 -1.70
CA ALA A 334 -24.09 -2.78 -1.58
C ALA A 334 -24.17 -4.05 -0.74
N ARG A 335 -23.26 -5.01 -0.95
CA ARG A 335 -23.17 -6.23 -0.12
C ARG A 335 -22.86 -5.93 1.35
N ARG A 336 -22.22 -4.79 1.63
CA ARG A 336 -21.92 -4.32 2.99
C ARG A 336 -23.03 -3.44 3.57
N GLY A 337 -24.13 -3.22 2.86
CA GLY A 337 -25.24 -2.35 3.31
C GLY A 337 -24.92 -0.86 3.31
N LEU A 338 -23.85 -0.43 2.60
CA LEU A 338 -23.42 0.97 2.57
C LEU A 338 -24.13 1.81 1.49
N THR A 339 -24.79 1.15 0.54
CA THR A 339 -25.57 1.76 -0.55
C THR A 339 -26.59 0.75 -1.07
N PRO A 340 -27.72 1.16 -1.67
CA PRO A 340 -28.62 0.24 -2.35
C PRO A 340 -27.93 -0.45 -3.54
N SER A 341 -28.41 -1.65 -3.90
CA SER A 341 -27.96 -2.31 -5.12
C SER A 341 -28.37 -1.49 -6.35
N ASP A 342 -27.44 -1.25 -7.26
CA ASP A 342 -27.65 -0.46 -8.46
C ASP A 342 -27.03 -1.16 -9.69
N THR A 343 -27.85 -1.40 -10.72
CA THR A 343 -27.42 -2.00 -11.99
C THR A 343 -26.93 -0.98 -13.01
N SER A 344 -27.22 0.31 -12.80
CA SER A 344 -26.86 1.43 -13.69
C SER A 344 -25.41 1.91 -13.53
N GLY A 345 -24.67 1.35 -12.58
CA GLY A 345 -23.24 1.62 -12.39
C GLY A 345 -22.90 2.60 -11.28
N TYR A 346 -23.75 2.75 -10.26
CA TYR A 346 -23.47 3.50 -9.03
C TYR A 346 -23.10 4.96 -9.30
N GLY A 347 -23.92 5.64 -10.11
CA GLY A 347 -23.74 7.04 -10.46
C GLY A 347 -22.63 7.33 -11.47
N PHE A 348 -22.07 6.30 -12.14
CA PHE A 348 -21.01 6.44 -13.14
C PHE A 348 -21.32 7.53 -14.19
N TYR A 349 -22.52 7.52 -14.76
CA TYR A 349 -22.92 8.48 -15.81
C TYR A 349 -23.17 9.90 -15.30
N ASN A 350 -23.32 10.07 -13.98
CA ASN A 350 -23.58 11.35 -13.34
C ASN A 350 -22.29 12.09 -12.96
N VAL A 351 -21.14 11.40 -12.98
CA VAL A 351 -19.85 12.03 -12.71
C VAL A 351 -19.48 12.91 -13.91
N ARG A 352 -19.37 14.21 -13.66
CA ARG A 352 -19.03 15.21 -14.67
C ARG A 352 -17.95 16.15 -14.15
N LEU A 353 -16.87 16.27 -14.89
CA LEU A 353 -15.83 17.24 -14.62
C LEU A 353 -16.39 18.67 -14.76
N ARG A 354 -16.00 19.57 -13.87
CA ARG A 354 -16.35 20.99 -13.89
C ARG A 354 -15.95 21.61 -15.23
N GLU A 355 -16.83 22.43 -15.80
CA GLU A 355 -16.69 22.99 -17.16
C GLU A 355 -15.35 23.68 -17.40
N GLY A 356 -14.88 24.49 -16.44
CA GLY A 356 -13.62 25.21 -16.54
C GLY A 356 -12.37 24.33 -16.66
N LEU A 357 -12.47 23.02 -16.37
CA LEU A 357 -11.37 22.06 -16.51
C LEU A 357 -11.41 21.27 -17.82
N ARG A 358 -12.55 21.23 -18.52
CA ARG A 358 -12.74 20.45 -19.76
C ARG A 358 -11.87 20.96 -20.90
N ARG A 359 -11.62 22.27 -20.94
CA ARG A 359 -10.73 22.95 -21.90
C ARG A 359 -9.28 22.44 -21.90
N TYR A 360 -8.84 21.76 -20.85
CA TYR A 360 -7.50 21.20 -20.73
C TYR A 360 -7.43 19.71 -21.14
N LEU A 361 -8.56 19.13 -21.58
CA LEU A 361 -8.61 17.76 -22.06
C LEU A 361 -8.46 17.75 -23.58
N ALA A 362 -7.39 17.13 -24.08
CA ALA A 362 -7.21 16.92 -25.51
C ALA A 362 -8.21 15.86 -26.02
N PRO A 363 -8.73 15.99 -27.26
CA PRO A 363 -9.42 14.89 -27.91
C PRO A 363 -8.45 13.70 -28.09
N ASP A 364 -8.95 12.47 -27.89
CA ASP A 364 -8.21 11.18 -27.84
C ASP A 364 -7.48 10.81 -29.17
N THR A 365 -7.18 11.75 -30.08
CA THR A 365 -6.52 11.49 -31.36
C THR A 365 -5.01 11.27 -31.26
N ALA A 366 -4.39 11.56 -30.12
CA ALA A 366 -2.99 11.23 -29.88
C ALA A 366 -2.89 9.83 -29.22
N VAL A 367 -2.47 8.83 -29.99
CA VAL A 367 -1.92 7.60 -29.42
C VAL A 367 -0.58 7.98 -28.79
N ILE A 368 -0.62 8.44 -27.54
CA ILE A 368 0.58 8.71 -26.76
C ILE A 368 1.08 7.38 -26.25
N ASP A 369 2.31 7.03 -26.65
CA ASP A 369 3.00 5.83 -26.21
C ASP A 369 3.16 5.88 -24.69
N THR A 370 2.41 5.04 -23.97
CA THR A 370 2.46 4.93 -22.50
C THR A 370 3.85 4.59 -21.96
N ALA A 371 4.81 4.26 -22.83
CA ALA A 371 6.20 4.01 -22.49
C ALA A 371 7.00 5.27 -22.09
N VAL A 372 6.54 6.48 -22.44
CA VAL A 372 7.31 7.73 -22.16
C VAL A 372 7.23 8.15 -20.68
N PHE A 373 6.30 7.60 -19.91
CA PHE A 373 6.21 7.79 -18.45
C PHE A 373 6.64 6.57 -17.64
N ASP A 374 7.21 5.54 -18.30
CA ASP A 374 7.69 4.30 -17.66
C ASP A 374 9.19 4.36 -17.28
N ASN A 375 9.85 5.49 -17.53
CA ASN A 375 11.23 5.73 -17.11
C ASN A 375 11.27 6.76 -15.98
N ASP A 376 10.71 6.41 -14.83
CA ASP A 376 11.22 6.87 -13.55
C ASP A 376 10.88 5.80 -12.52
N ASP A 377 11.90 5.32 -11.84
CA ASP A 377 11.93 4.13 -10.99
C ASP A 377 11.06 4.31 -9.74
N ASP A 378 9.74 4.24 -9.92
CA ASP A 378 8.73 4.30 -8.88
C ASP A 378 8.08 2.92 -8.74
N ASN A 379 8.49 2.17 -7.72
CA ASN A 379 7.66 1.09 -7.16
C ASN A 379 6.42 1.69 -6.48
N ASP A 380 5.55 2.23 -7.32
CA ASP A 380 4.17 2.54 -7.06
C ASP A 380 3.32 1.31 -7.35
N VAL A 381 2.25 1.19 -6.57
CA VAL A 381 1.16 0.23 -6.76
C VAL A 381 0.77 0.25 -8.24
N ALA A 382 1.16 -0.79 -8.95
CA ALA A 382 0.81 -0.94 -10.36
C ALA A 382 -0.72 -0.95 -10.49
N PRO A 383 -1.26 -0.40 -11.60
CA PRO A 383 -2.71 -0.33 -11.77
C PRO A 383 -3.30 -1.73 -11.65
N VAL A 384 -4.55 -1.82 -11.19
CA VAL A 384 -5.40 -2.98 -11.47
C VAL A 384 -5.65 -2.99 -12.97
N VAL A 385 -4.66 -3.44 -13.74
CA VAL A 385 -4.82 -3.75 -15.16
C VAL A 385 -5.58 -5.06 -15.18
N MET A 386 -6.87 -4.97 -15.45
CA MET A 386 -7.69 -6.13 -15.77
C MET A 386 -7.32 -6.64 -17.16
N GLN A 387 -6.36 -7.55 -17.21
CA GLN A 387 -6.27 -8.52 -18.30
C GLN A 387 -6.16 -9.91 -17.67
N ASP A 388 -7.30 -10.61 -17.63
CA ASP A 388 -7.38 -11.98 -18.12
C ASP A 388 -8.85 -12.41 -18.25
N LYS A 389 -9.24 -12.81 -19.46
CA LYS A 389 -10.52 -13.50 -19.70
C LYS A 389 -10.33 -14.94 -19.21
N ASN A 390 -10.81 -15.24 -18.00
CA ASN A 390 -11.32 -16.55 -17.54
C ASN A 390 -11.15 -16.85 -16.03
N LYS A 391 -10.88 -15.87 -15.16
CA LYS A 391 -11.10 -16.04 -13.71
C LYS A 391 -11.75 -14.78 -13.10
N SER A 392 -12.90 -14.98 -12.46
CA SER A 392 -13.63 -13.92 -11.77
C SER A 392 -12.79 -13.34 -10.63
N LEU A 393 -12.76 -12.01 -10.51
CA LEU A 393 -12.06 -11.30 -9.43
C LEU A 393 -12.62 -11.65 -8.03
N PHE A 394 -13.83 -12.23 -7.98
CA PHE A 394 -14.48 -12.72 -6.77
C PHE A 394 -13.66 -13.80 -6.06
N ASP A 395 -13.16 -14.80 -6.81
CA ASP A 395 -12.34 -15.89 -6.28
C ASP A 395 -10.99 -15.39 -5.74
N ARG A 396 -10.49 -14.29 -6.31
CA ARG A 396 -9.20 -13.68 -5.93
C ARG A 396 -9.29 -12.85 -4.64
N ILE A 397 -10.50 -12.49 -4.19
CA ILE A 397 -10.69 -11.59 -3.04
C ILE A 397 -11.35 -12.31 -1.86
N PHE A 398 -12.30 -13.22 -2.10
CA PHE A 398 -13.14 -13.80 -1.04
C PHE A 398 -13.04 -15.32 -0.85
N GLY A 399 -12.20 -16.04 -1.61
CA GLY A 399 -12.05 -17.49 -1.47
C GLY A 399 -13.34 -18.23 -1.89
N GLY A 400 -13.37 -18.73 -3.13
CA GLY A 400 -14.50 -19.51 -3.62
C GLY A 400 -14.66 -20.82 -2.83
N GLY A 401 -15.77 -20.94 -2.10
CA GLY A 401 -16.20 -22.20 -1.50
C GLY A 401 -16.54 -23.23 -2.59
N LYS A 402 -16.07 -24.46 -2.42
CA LYS A 402 -16.35 -25.58 -3.32
C LYS A 402 -17.85 -25.89 -3.38
N LYS A 403 -18.37 -26.09 -4.59
CA LYS A 403 -19.47 -27.02 -4.84
C LYS A 403 -19.03 -27.98 -5.93
N ASP A 404 -19.16 -29.26 -5.62
CA ASP A 404 -18.76 -30.38 -6.46
C ASP A 404 -19.74 -30.63 -7.63
N THR A 405 -19.13 -31.12 -8.70
CA THR A 405 -19.61 -32.02 -9.77
C THR A 405 -20.94 -31.75 -10.48
N THR A 406 -20.84 -31.44 -11.78
CA THR A 406 -21.44 -32.30 -12.84
C THR A 406 -20.87 -31.99 -14.24
N THR A 407 -20.30 -33.04 -14.83
CA THR A 407 -20.24 -33.40 -16.26
C THR A 407 -19.84 -32.33 -17.30
N LYS A 408 -18.55 -32.31 -17.68
CA LYS A 408 -18.08 -31.72 -18.94
C LYS A 408 -18.18 -32.75 -20.07
N ILE A 409 -19.01 -32.44 -21.05
CA ILE A 409 -19.00 -33.03 -22.39
C ILE A 409 -17.80 -32.44 -23.16
N SER A 410 -17.00 -33.31 -23.78
CA SER A 410 -15.86 -32.99 -24.62
C SER A 410 -16.29 -32.47 -26.00
N LYS A 411 -15.59 -31.45 -26.52
CA LYS A 411 -15.52 -31.06 -27.94
C LYS A 411 -14.37 -30.06 -28.17
N PRO A 412 -13.85 -29.91 -29.41
CA PRO A 412 -12.53 -30.37 -29.81
C PRO A 412 -11.45 -29.28 -29.83
N ILE A 413 -10.20 -29.74 -29.92
CA ILE A 413 -8.96 -28.95 -30.00
C ILE A 413 -8.91 -28.23 -31.35
N ASP A 414 -8.93 -26.91 -31.32
CA ASP A 414 -8.71 -26.06 -32.49
C ASP A 414 -7.24 -25.58 -32.49
N THR A 415 -6.48 -26.01 -33.48
CA THR A 415 -5.06 -25.73 -33.68
C THR A 415 -4.85 -24.32 -34.21
N ALA A 416 -5.06 -23.30 -33.38
CA ALA A 416 -4.68 -21.92 -33.71
C ALA A 416 -3.25 -21.61 -33.27
N LYS A 417 -2.38 -21.22 -34.23
CA LYS A 417 -1.01 -20.75 -33.97
C LYS A 417 -1.02 -19.66 -32.89
N THR A 418 -0.10 -19.77 -31.93
CA THR A 418 0.01 -18.80 -30.84
C THR A 418 0.46 -17.43 -31.33
N LYS A 419 0.08 -16.35 -30.64
CA LYS A 419 0.49 -14.96 -30.96
C LYS A 419 2.01 -14.79 -31.11
N LYS A 420 2.81 -15.65 -30.44
CA LYS A 420 4.27 -15.66 -30.55
C LYS A 420 4.73 -16.17 -31.92
N GLN A 421 4.09 -17.21 -32.45
CA GLN A 421 4.38 -17.79 -33.76
C GLN A 421 4.02 -16.84 -34.90
N LEU A 422 2.84 -16.21 -34.85
CA LEU A 422 2.43 -15.17 -35.83
C LEU A 422 3.39 -13.96 -35.85
N ARG A 423 3.99 -13.63 -34.70
CA ARG A 423 4.94 -12.52 -34.57
C ARG A 423 6.34 -12.88 -35.07
N GLN A 424 6.71 -14.16 -35.03
CA GLN A 424 7.94 -14.67 -35.66
C GLN A 424 7.82 -14.70 -37.19
N GLU A 425 6.71 -15.20 -37.73
CA GLU A 425 6.46 -15.20 -39.18
C GLU A 425 6.50 -13.79 -39.78
N ARG A 426 5.85 -12.80 -39.11
CA ARG A 426 5.90 -11.40 -39.55
C ARG A 426 7.30 -10.78 -39.51
N ARG A 427 8.19 -11.25 -38.63
CA ARG A 427 9.58 -10.78 -38.56
C ARG A 427 10.42 -11.39 -39.68
N GLU A 428 10.19 -12.65 -40.01
CA GLU A 428 10.85 -13.32 -41.13
C GLU A 428 10.40 -12.75 -42.48
N GLN A 429 9.11 -12.46 -42.65
CA GLN A 429 8.60 -11.81 -43.86
C GLN A 429 9.23 -10.43 -44.07
N ARG A 430 9.27 -9.58 -43.03
CA ARG A 430 9.92 -8.26 -43.12
C ARG A 430 11.42 -8.33 -43.36
N ARG A 431 12.07 -9.42 -42.94
CA ARG A 431 13.49 -9.64 -43.18
C ARG A 431 13.74 -10.04 -44.64
N LYS A 432 12.89 -10.89 -45.21
CA LYS A 432 12.93 -11.27 -46.63
C LYS A 432 12.61 -10.09 -47.55
N GLU A 433 11.64 -9.25 -47.19
CA GLU A 433 11.33 -8.01 -47.94
C GLU A 433 12.52 -7.05 -47.96
N LYS A 434 13.23 -6.87 -46.84
CA LYS A 434 14.45 -6.04 -46.77
C LYS A 434 15.65 -6.64 -47.51
N GLU A 435 15.76 -7.96 -47.58
CA GLU A 435 16.79 -8.65 -48.36
C GLU A 435 16.51 -8.56 -49.87
N LEU A 436 15.24 -8.41 -50.28
CA LEU A 436 14.83 -8.15 -51.67
C LEU A 436 15.01 -6.68 -52.09
N GLU A 437 14.80 -5.71 -51.19
CA GLU A 437 15.00 -4.28 -51.47
C GLU A 437 16.48 -3.86 -51.56
N ASN A 438 17.40 -4.58 -50.92
CA ASN A 438 18.84 -4.30 -50.95
C ASN A 438 19.61 -5.05 -52.04
N GLY A 439 18.90 -5.75 -52.94
CA GLY A 439 19.48 -6.58 -53.99
C GLY A 439 19.20 -6.13 -55.43
N GLN A 440 18.72 -4.89 -55.64
CA GLN A 440 18.51 -4.29 -56.96
C GLN A 440 19.40 -3.07 -57.18
#